data_AF-A0A395UPU3-F1
#
_entry.id   AF-A0A395UPU3-F1
#
_cell.length_a   1.000
_cell.length_b   1.000
_cell.length_c   1.000
_cell.angle_alpha   90.00
_cell.angle_beta   90.00
_cell.angle_gamma   90.00
#
_symmetry.space_group_name_H-M   'P 1'
#
loop_
_entity.id
_entity.type
_entity.pdbx_description
1 polymer ?
#
loop_
_entity_poly.entity_id
_entity_poly.type
_entity_poly.pdbx_seq_one_letter_code
_entity_poly.pdbx_strand_id
1 'polypeptide(L)'
;MADCPSLMQYDALYGHGSSEYWIDIQVSGIFGASNSKEKGVADGIRIFCQSFASQVKAYKLSELMLFFARYKAGKYDNSFASFDARRIGNAFFKEFSPERNYELDAINRKRIQNEIENRRFTPPEGYSSLSWYNELKRRAESGDAESKQIIDLWKKSK
;
A
#
# COMPACT_ATOMS: atom_id res chain seq x y z
N MET A 1 11.82 2.81 -2.73
CA MET A 1 11.13 1.75 -1.97
C MET A 1 11.62 0.43 -2.53
N ALA A 2 12.04 -0.52 -1.69
CA ALA A 2 12.36 -1.86 -2.17
C ALA A 2 11.07 -2.52 -2.69
N ASP A 3 11.12 -3.12 -3.87
CA ASP A 3 9.97 -3.85 -4.40
C ASP A 3 9.82 -5.15 -3.62
N CYS A 4 8.71 -5.28 -2.89
CA CYS A 4 8.41 -6.47 -2.10
C CYS A 4 7.81 -7.53 -3.03
N PRO A 5 8.33 -8.78 -3.02
CA PRO A 5 7.84 -9.83 -3.89
C PRO A 5 6.38 -10.19 -3.57
N SER A 6 5.65 -10.63 -4.58
CA SER A 6 4.36 -11.30 -4.42
C SER A 6 4.54 -12.69 -3.82
N LEU A 7 3.47 -13.22 -3.22
CA LEU A 7 3.50 -14.57 -2.66
C LEU A 7 3.90 -15.60 -3.73
N MET A 8 3.39 -15.51 -4.95
CA MET A 8 3.75 -16.43 -6.04
C MET A 8 5.26 -16.46 -6.35
N GLN A 9 5.97 -15.36 -6.14
CA GLN A 9 7.41 -15.32 -6.39
C GLN A 9 8.20 -16.16 -5.37
N TYR A 10 7.60 -16.55 -4.23
CA TYR A 10 8.24 -17.44 -3.27
C TYR A 10 8.50 -18.83 -3.85
N ASP A 11 7.59 -19.37 -4.65
CA ASP A 11 7.81 -20.68 -5.27
C ASP A 11 9.00 -20.64 -6.24
N ALA A 12 9.20 -19.51 -6.93
CA ALA A 12 10.34 -19.31 -7.81
C ALA A 12 11.67 -19.14 -7.05
N LEU A 13 11.64 -18.52 -5.87
CA LEU A 13 12.83 -18.21 -5.08
C LEU A 13 13.28 -19.35 -4.17
N TYR A 14 12.32 -20.10 -3.60
CA TYR A 14 12.57 -21.07 -2.54
C TYR A 14 12.12 -22.50 -2.88
N GLY A 15 11.53 -22.69 -4.07
CA GLY A 15 11.07 -23.98 -4.56
C GLY A 15 9.56 -24.17 -4.43
N HIS A 16 9.04 -25.11 -5.22
CA HIS A 16 7.60 -25.37 -5.32
C HIS A 16 6.97 -25.68 -3.95
N GLY A 17 5.89 -24.98 -3.61
CA GLY A 17 5.14 -25.16 -2.36
C GLY A 17 5.58 -24.22 -1.25
N SER A 18 6.61 -23.39 -1.48
CA SER A 18 7.08 -22.39 -0.51
C SER A 18 6.02 -21.34 -0.20
N SER A 19 5.20 -20.96 -1.20
CA SER A 19 4.07 -20.05 -1.02
C SER A 19 3.03 -20.61 -0.03
N GLU A 20 2.66 -21.88 -0.21
CA GLU A 20 1.69 -22.58 0.65
C GLU A 20 2.26 -22.76 2.05
N TYR A 21 3.52 -23.17 2.14
CA TYR A 21 4.21 -23.37 3.40
C TYR A 21 4.33 -22.08 4.22
N TRP A 22 4.58 -20.94 3.56
CA TRP A 22 4.61 -19.65 4.24
C TRP A 22 3.26 -19.30 4.87
N ILE A 23 2.15 -19.53 4.15
CA ILE A 23 0.79 -19.34 4.68
C ILE A 23 0.52 -20.31 5.84
N ASP A 24 0.92 -21.58 5.70
CA ASP A 24 0.76 -22.60 6.72
C ASP A 24 1.42 -22.18 8.04
N ILE A 25 2.66 -21.68 8.01
CA ILE A 25 3.34 -21.17 9.21
C ILE A 25 2.50 -20.09 9.91
N GLN A 26 1.89 -19.17 9.15
CA GLN A 26 1.08 -18.10 9.74
C GLN A 26 -0.20 -18.63 10.39
N VAL A 27 -0.91 -19.51 9.70
CA VAL A 27 -2.20 -20.07 10.15
C VAL A 27 -1.99 -21.06 11.29
N SER A 28 -1.00 -21.94 11.19
CA SER A 28 -0.59 -22.86 12.25
C SER A 28 -0.14 -22.11 13.51
N GLY A 29 0.53 -20.96 13.37
CA GLY A 29 0.86 -20.09 14.50
C GLY A 29 -0.38 -19.52 15.21
N ILE A 30 -1.42 -19.14 14.46
CA ILE A 30 -2.70 -18.67 15.02
C ILE A 30 -3.42 -19.84 15.72
N PHE A 31 -3.47 -21.01 15.10
CA PHE A 31 -4.05 -22.22 15.69
C PHE A 31 -3.34 -22.59 17.01
N GLY A 32 -2.01 -22.59 17.01
CA GLY A 32 -1.20 -22.88 18.19
C GLY A 32 -1.47 -21.92 19.35
N ALA A 33 -1.75 -20.65 19.07
CA ALA A 33 -2.11 -19.63 20.07
C ALA A 33 -3.58 -19.71 20.54
N SER A 34 -4.43 -20.48 19.86
CA SER A 34 -5.85 -20.63 20.23
C SER A 34 -6.06 -21.72 21.29
N ASN A 35 -7.24 -21.73 21.92
CA ASN A 35 -7.67 -22.81 22.79
C ASN A 35 -8.12 -24.09 22.04
N SER A 36 -8.20 -24.06 20.70
CA SER A 36 -8.56 -25.23 19.91
C SER A 36 -7.42 -26.26 19.91
N LYS A 37 -7.78 -27.53 20.11
CA LYS A 37 -6.84 -28.68 20.14
C LYS A 37 -7.37 -29.88 19.34
N GLU A 38 -8.43 -29.67 18.56
CA GLU A 38 -9.08 -30.73 17.77
C GLU A 38 -8.19 -31.17 16.60
N LYS A 39 -7.88 -32.46 16.54
CA LYS A 39 -7.02 -33.02 15.48
C LYS A 39 -7.60 -32.80 14.07
N GLY A 40 -8.92 -32.94 13.91
CA GLY A 40 -9.59 -32.71 12.63
C GLY A 40 -9.48 -31.27 12.13
N VAL A 41 -9.42 -30.30 13.05
CA VAL A 41 -9.18 -28.89 12.70
C VAL A 41 -7.76 -28.69 12.20
N ALA A 42 -6.77 -29.31 12.87
CA ALA A 42 -5.37 -29.25 12.44
C ALA A 42 -5.16 -29.86 11.04
N ASP A 43 -5.81 -31.00 10.75
CA ASP A 43 -5.74 -31.63 9.43
C ASP A 43 -6.38 -30.75 8.33
N GLY A 44 -7.40 -29.98 8.68
CA GLY A 44 -8.07 -29.02 7.79
C GLY A 44 -7.26 -27.76 7.47
N ILE A 45 -6.28 -27.39 8.31
CA ILE A 45 -5.44 -26.20 8.09
C ILE A 45 -4.68 -26.30 6.78
N ARG A 46 -4.10 -27.47 6.47
CA ARG A 46 -3.32 -27.65 5.25
C ARG A 46 -4.18 -27.41 4.01
N ILE A 47 -5.38 -27.98 3.95
CA ILE A 47 -6.32 -27.81 2.82
C ILE A 47 -6.71 -26.34 2.65
N PHE A 48 -6.98 -25.67 3.77
CA PHE A 48 -7.25 -24.23 3.77
C PHE A 48 -6.06 -23.44 3.22
N CYS A 49 -4.84 -23.70 3.70
CA CYS A 49 -3.64 -22.95 3.29
C CYS A 49 -3.35 -23.08 1.80
N GLN A 50 -3.51 -24.28 1.23
CA GLN A 50 -3.37 -24.50 -0.22
C GLN A 50 -4.39 -23.65 -1.00
N SER A 51 -5.66 -23.73 -0.61
CA SER A 51 -6.74 -22.98 -1.26
C SER A 51 -6.52 -21.48 -1.11
N PHE A 52 -6.18 -21.00 0.09
CA PHE A 52 -5.98 -19.59 0.39
C PHE A 52 -4.76 -19.02 -0.36
N ALA A 53 -3.62 -19.72 -0.35
CA ALA A 53 -2.42 -19.33 -1.09
C ALA A 53 -2.71 -19.13 -2.59
N SER A 54 -3.51 -20.02 -3.19
CA SER A 54 -3.90 -19.90 -4.60
C SER A 54 -4.68 -18.62 -4.92
N GLN A 55 -5.51 -18.15 -3.97
CA GLN A 55 -6.33 -16.94 -4.11
C GLN A 55 -5.53 -15.67 -3.87
N VAL A 56 -4.54 -15.71 -2.99
CA VAL A 56 -3.76 -14.51 -2.58
C VAL A 56 -2.39 -14.42 -3.27
N LYS A 57 -2.09 -15.28 -4.24
CA LYS A 57 -0.80 -15.38 -4.93
C LYS A 57 -0.26 -14.07 -5.53
N ALA A 58 -1.16 -13.18 -5.95
CA ALA A 58 -0.83 -11.90 -6.59
C ALA A 58 -0.52 -10.78 -5.58
N TYR A 59 -0.88 -10.95 -4.31
CA TYR A 59 -0.64 -9.94 -3.28
C TYR A 59 0.84 -9.91 -2.90
N LYS A 60 1.36 -8.71 -2.57
CA LYS A 60 2.71 -8.58 -2.04
C LYS A 60 2.79 -9.23 -0.66
N LEU A 61 3.93 -9.83 -0.37
CA LEU A 61 4.17 -10.45 0.92
C LEU A 61 3.97 -9.46 2.07
N SER A 62 4.40 -8.21 1.91
CA SER A 62 4.23 -7.16 2.91
C SER A 62 2.76 -6.90 3.26
N GLU A 63 1.84 -7.07 2.31
CA GLU A 63 0.40 -6.93 2.53
C GLU A 63 -0.16 -8.11 3.31
N LEU A 64 0.29 -9.32 2.98
CA LEU A 64 -0.06 -10.53 3.74
C LEU A 64 0.49 -10.48 5.16
N MET A 65 1.72 -10.00 5.34
CA MET A 65 2.32 -9.76 6.66
C MET A 65 1.51 -8.75 7.46
N LEU A 66 1.10 -7.63 6.85
CA LEU A 66 0.24 -6.64 7.50
C LEU A 66 -1.10 -7.23 7.91
N PHE A 67 -1.72 -8.03 7.04
CA PHE A 67 -2.95 -8.75 7.36
C PHE A 67 -2.78 -9.66 8.57
N PHE A 68 -1.81 -10.57 8.55
CA PHE A 68 -1.60 -11.51 9.65
C PHE A 68 -1.21 -10.81 10.95
N ALA A 69 -0.46 -9.71 10.89
CA ALA A 69 -0.17 -8.89 12.07
C ALA A 69 -1.44 -8.27 12.68
N ARG A 70 -2.31 -7.67 11.85
CA ARG A 70 -3.60 -7.11 12.29
C ARG A 70 -4.54 -8.20 12.83
N TYR A 71 -4.57 -9.36 12.18
CA TYR A 71 -5.39 -10.50 12.59
C TYR A 71 -4.94 -11.03 13.97
N LYS A 72 -3.63 -11.27 14.15
CA LYS A 72 -3.04 -11.70 15.44
C LYS A 72 -3.22 -10.67 16.56
N ALA A 73 -3.31 -9.38 16.22
CA ALA A 73 -3.63 -8.31 17.16
C ALA A 73 -5.13 -8.23 17.52
N GLY A 74 -5.98 -9.11 16.98
CA GLY A 74 -7.40 -9.16 17.27
C GLY A 74 -8.26 -8.14 16.51
N LYS A 75 -7.72 -7.48 15.47
CA LYS A 75 -8.46 -6.45 14.72
C LYS A 75 -9.73 -7.00 14.06
N TYR A 76 -9.62 -8.21 13.49
CA TYR A 76 -10.69 -8.82 12.72
C TYR A 76 -11.45 -9.89 13.51
N ASP A 77 -10.84 -10.51 14.50
CA ASP A 77 -11.47 -11.63 15.18
C ASP A 77 -10.90 -11.86 16.59
N ASN A 78 -11.71 -12.45 17.47
CA ASN A 78 -11.31 -12.90 18.80
C ASN A 78 -10.88 -14.38 18.77
N SER A 79 -10.01 -14.75 17.84
CA SER A 79 -9.66 -16.15 17.49
C SER A 79 -8.96 -16.95 18.60
N PHE A 80 -8.75 -16.38 19.78
CA PHE A 80 -8.16 -17.06 20.92
C PHE A 80 -9.13 -18.06 21.57
N ALA A 81 -10.46 -17.82 21.49
CA ALA A 81 -11.47 -18.68 22.10
C ALA A 81 -11.79 -19.93 21.25
N SER A 82 -11.93 -19.76 19.94
CA SER A 82 -12.18 -20.84 18.99
C SER A 82 -11.51 -20.54 17.64
N PHE A 83 -10.90 -21.56 17.04
CA PHE A 83 -10.23 -21.45 15.75
C PHE A 83 -11.16 -21.88 14.61
N ASP A 84 -11.34 -20.99 13.62
CA ASP A 84 -11.96 -21.30 12.33
C ASP A 84 -11.10 -20.75 11.19
N ALA A 85 -10.52 -21.63 10.38
CA ALA A 85 -9.70 -21.23 9.24
C ALA A 85 -10.51 -20.41 8.20
N ARG A 86 -11.82 -20.68 8.05
CA ARG A 86 -12.67 -19.90 7.12
C ARG A 86 -12.85 -18.45 7.59
N ARG A 87 -12.79 -18.20 8.90
CA ARG A 87 -12.85 -16.84 9.45
C ARG A 87 -11.67 -15.99 8.99
N ILE A 88 -10.47 -16.59 8.88
CA ILE A 88 -9.26 -15.93 8.34
C ILE A 88 -9.50 -15.52 6.88
N GLY A 89 -10.01 -16.43 6.05
CA GLY A 89 -10.33 -16.11 4.65
C GLY A 89 -11.37 -14.99 4.53
N ASN A 90 -12.45 -15.07 5.31
CA ASN A 90 -13.48 -14.02 5.34
C ASN A 90 -12.90 -12.66 5.77
N ALA A 91 -12.05 -12.63 6.79
CA ALA A 91 -11.38 -11.41 7.24
C ALA A 91 -10.52 -10.81 6.13
N PHE A 92 -9.78 -11.64 5.41
CA PHE A 92 -8.94 -11.16 4.32
C PHE A 92 -9.76 -10.50 3.20
N PHE A 93 -10.76 -11.21 2.66
CA PHE A 93 -11.47 -10.77 1.46
C PHE A 93 -12.54 -9.71 1.75
N LYS A 94 -13.24 -9.80 2.88
CA LYS A 94 -14.39 -8.92 3.17
C LYS A 94 -14.02 -7.69 4.00
N GLU A 95 -12.94 -7.75 4.78
CA GLU A 95 -12.58 -6.68 5.72
C GLU A 95 -11.23 -6.05 5.34
N PHE A 96 -10.15 -6.83 5.33
CA PHE A 96 -8.80 -6.32 5.09
C PHE A 96 -8.63 -5.74 3.69
N SER A 97 -9.04 -6.45 2.63
CA SER A 97 -8.82 -5.99 1.25
C SER A 97 -9.52 -4.66 0.95
N PRO A 98 -10.82 -4.47 1.30
CA PRO A 98 -11.46 -3.16 1.18
C PRO A 98 -10.80 -2.05 2.02
N GLU A 99 -10.49 -2.32 3.30
CA GLU A 99 -9.81 -1.35 4.18
C GLU A 99 -8.47 -0.89 3.58
N ARG A 100 -7.65 -1.85 3.15
CA ARG A 100 -6.33 -1.61 2.59
C ARG A 100 -6.42 -0.79 1.30
N ASN A 101 -7.41 -1.06 0.45
CA ASN A 101 -7.61 -0.29 -0.78
C ASN A 101 -8.01 1.16 -0.46
N TYR A 102 -8.87 1.37 0.52
CA TYR A 102 -9.20 2.71 1.00
C TYR A 102 -7.98 3.46 1.56
N GLU A 103 -7.15 2.79 2.37
CA GLU A 103 -5.89 3.33 2.90
C GLU A 103 -4.94 3.74 1.77
N LEU A 104 -4.78 2.89 0.75
CA LEU A 104 -3.96 3.20 -0.42
C LEU A 104 -4.50 4.38 -1.23
N ASP A 105 -5.81 4.44 -1.44
CA ASP A 105 -6.43 5.55 -2.17
C ASP A 105 -6.24 6.87 -1.44
N ALA A 106 -6.32 6.89 -0.11
CA ALA A 106 -6.02 8.07 0.69
C ALA A 106 -4.56 8.52 0.53
N ILE A 107 -3.60 7.58 0.55
CA ILE A 107 -2.18 7.88 0.34
C ILE A 107 -1.93 8.41 -1.07
N ASN A 108 -2.55 7.80 -2.09
CA ASN A 108 -2.42 8.21 -3.48
C ASN A 108 -3.01 9.61 -3.69
N ARG A 109 -4.20 9.89 -3.16
CA ARG A 109 -4.81 11.23 -3.19
C ARG A 109 -3.89 12.27 -2.55
N LYS A 110 -3.34 11.97 -1.37
CA LYS A 110 -2.40 12.88 -0.68
C LYS A 110 -1.13 13.12 -1.50
N ARG A 111 -0.57 12.07 -2.13
CA ARG A 111 0.61 12.21 -2.99
C ARG A 111 0.32 13.11 -4.20
N ILE A 112 -0.79 12.87 -4.89
CA ILE A 112 -1.22 13.69 -6.04
C ILE A 112 -1.43 15.15 -5.61
N GLN A 113 -2.09 15.37 -4.47
CA GLN A 113 -2.29 16.71 -3.93
C GLN A 113 -0.96 17.41 -3.63
N ASN A 114 -0.02 16.72 -2.98
CA ASN A 114 1.32 17.27 -2.71
C ASN A 114 2.09 17.57 -3.99
N GLU A 115 1.97 16.73 -5.03
CA GLU A 115 2.58 16.99 -6.34
C GLU A 115 1.98 18.22 -7.01
N ILE A 116 0.65 18.40 -6.92
CA ILE A 116 -0.03 19.61 -7.42
C ILE A 116 0.44 20.84 -6.65
N GLU A 117 0.50 20.78 -5.32
CA GLU A 117 0.96 21.89 -4.47
C GLU A 117 2.43 22.23 -4.71
N ASN A 118 3.31 21.24 -4.85
CA ASN A 118 4.71 21.46 -5.18
C ASN A 118 4.91 22.05 -6.59
N ARG A 119 3.99 21.78 -7.52
CA ARG A 119 3.98 22.41 -8.85
C ARG A 119 3.32 23.79 -8.85
N ARG A 120 2.56 24.15 -7.81
CA ARG A 120 1.96 25.49 -7.73
C ARG A 120 3.09 26.49 -7.53
N PHE A 121 3.19 27.40 -8.48
CA PHE A 121 4.09 28.53 -8.40
C PHE A 121 3.80 29.34 -7.12
N THR A 122 4.80 29.45 -6.25
CA THR A 122 4.78 30.32 -5.07
C THR A 122 5.59 31.58 -5.40
N PRO A 123 4.96 32.77 -5.47
CA PRO A 123 5.69 34.01 -5.68
C PRO A 123 6.61 34.31 -4.48
N PRO A 124 7.73 35.03 -4.69
CA PRO A 124 8.62 35.47 -3.61
C PRO A 124 7.90 36.31 -2.55
N GLU A 125 8.42 36.32 -1.31
CA GLU A 125 7.85 37.10 -0.22
C GLU A 125 7.62 38.56 -0.61
N GLY A 126 6.43 39.09 -0.27
CA GLY A 126 6.02 40.46 -0.64
C GLY A 126 5.37 40.58 -2.02
N TYR A 127 5.34 39.52 -2.84
CA TYR A 127 4.70 39.53 -4.15
C TYR A 127 3.48 38.60 -4.20
N SER A 128 2.38 39.08 -4.77
CA SER A 128 1.32 38.23 -5.34
C SER A 128 1.73 37.69 -6.71
N SER A 129 1.10 36.61 -7.18
CA SER A 129 1.41 36.01 -8.49
C SER A 129 1.34 37.02 -9.65
N LEU A 130 0.39 37.98 -9.61
CA LEU A 130 0.26 39.03 -10.61
C LEU A 130 1.34 40.11 -10.48
N SER A 131 1.64 40.53 -9.24
CA SER A 131 2.69 41.54 -9.00
C SER A 131 4.08 41.02 -9.37
N TRP A 132 4.35 39.73 -9.14
CA TRP A 132 5.59 39.09 -9.54
C TRP A 132 5.73 39.00 -11.06
N TYR A 133 4.65 38.63 -11.76
CA TYR A 133 4.64 38.65 -13.23
C TYR A 133 4.91 40.06 -13.79
N ASN A 134 4.29 41.10 -13.22
CA ASN A 134 4.51 42.48 -13.65
C ASN A 134 5.95 42.95 -13.38
N GLU A 135 6.53 42.56 -12.25
CA GLU A 135 7.92 42.88 -11.91
C GLU A 135 8.90 42.16 -12.85
N LEU A 136 8.70 40.87 -13.13
CA LEU A 136 9.47 40.14 -14.14
C LEU A 136 9.35 40.80 -15.52
N LYS A 137 8.15 41.27 -15.89
CA LYS A 137 7.92 41.95 -17.17
C LYS A 137 8.70 43.26 -17.25
N ARG A 138 8.68 44.06 -16.18
CA ARG A 138 9.46 45.29 -16.08
C ARG A 138 10.96 45.02 -16.18
N ARG A 139 11.47 43.99 -15.50
CA ARG A 139 12.89 43.58 -15.56
C ARG A 139 13.30 43.11 -16.95
N ALA A 140 12.45 42.32 -17.60
CA ALA A 140 12.65 41.89 -18.98
C ALA A 140 12.70 43.08 -19.95
N GLU A 141 11.82 44.07 -19.79
CA GLU A 141 11.84 45.31 -20.58
C GLU A 141 13.11 46.14 -20.34
N SER A 142 13.65 46.13 -19.12
CA SER A 142 14.93 46.77 -18.76
C SER A 142 16.19 46.03 -19.25
N GLY A 143 16.04 44.89 -19.91
CA GLY A 143 17.14 44.16 -20.55
C GLY A 143 17.66 42.94 -19.79
N ASP A 144 17.08 42.57 -18.66
CA ASP A 144 17.47 41.37 -17.90
C ASP A 144 17.14 40.08 -18.70
N ALA A 145 18.18 39.30 -18.98
CA ALA A 145 18.10 38.08 -19.77
C ALA A 145 17.38 36.95 -19.04
N GLU A 146 17.50 36.87 -17.71
CA GLU A 146 16.85 35.83 -16.91
C GLU A 146 15.33 36.05 -16.86
N SER A 147 14.90 37.28 -16.60
CA SER A 147 13.48 37.65 -16.60
C SER A 147 12.81 37.43 -17.97
N LYS A 148 13.53 37.68 -19.08
CA LYS A 148 13.03 37.40 -20.45
C LYS A 148 12.81 35.90 -20.68
N GLN A 149 13.74 35.04 -20.26
CA GLN A 149 13.62 33.59 -20.42
C GLN A 149 12.44 33.03 -19.60
N ILE A 150 12.25 33.50 -18.37
CA ILE A 150 11.16 33.06 -17.49
C ILE A 150 9.78 33.41 -18.10
N ILE A 151 9.62 34.62 -18.65
CA ILE A 151 8.37 35.03 -19.30
C ILE A 151 8.10 34.23 -20.58
N ASP A 152 9.14 33.96 -21.37
CA ASP A 152 8.98 33.18 -22.61
C ASP A 152 8.60 31.72 -22.32
N LEU A 153 9.16 31.12 -21.27
CA LEU A 153 8.76 29.81 -20.74
C LEU A 153 7.29 29.81 -20.31
N TRP A 154 6.82 30.85 -19.62
CA TRP A 154 5.42 30.95 -19.17
C TRP A 154 4.44 31.17 -20.32
N LYS A 155 4.86 31.86 -21.39
CA LYS A 155 4.05 32.02 -22.62
C LYS A 155 3.92 30.71 -23.40
N LYS A 156 4.96 29.86 -23.40
CA LYS A 156 4.97 28.55 -24.08
C LYS A 156 4.21 27.45 -23.35
N SER A 157 3.98 27.60 -22.04
CA SER A 157 3.26 26.62 -21.21
C SER A 157 1.73 26.76 -21.25
N LYS A 158 1.19 27.57 -22.17
CA LYS A 158 -0.23 27.89 -22.32
C LYS A 158 -0.76 27.35 -23.63
#